data_AF-A0A933AV19-F1
#
_entry.id   AF-A0A933AV19-F1
#
_cell.length_a   1.000
_cell.length_b   1.000
_cell.length_c   1.000
_cell.angle_alpha   90.00
_cell.angle_beta   90.00
_cell.angle_gamma   90.00
#
_symmetry.space_group_name_H-M   'P 1'
#
loop_
_entity.id
_entity.type
_entity.pdbx_description
1 polymer ?
#
loop_
_entity_poly.entity_id
_entity_poly.type
_entity_poly.pdbx_seq_one_letter_code
_entity_poly.pdbx_strand_id
1 'polypeptide(L)' 'MGIESIVKQLITDRSFRDEVAKDPDTVLGRFELSAAERKSLVRMCRNMAASGGPSSVPLRSEGLVWY' A
#
# COMPACT_ATOMS: atom_id res chain seq x y z
N MET A 1 -3.53 -14.08 10.27
CA MET A 1 -4.04 -12.85 9.61
C MET A 1 -3.49 -12.85 8.20
N GLY A 2 -4.34 -12.79 7.16
CA GLY A 2 -3.88 -12.87 5.75
C GLY A 2 -3.54 -11.51 5.14
N ILE A 3 -2.93 -11.54 3.95
CA ILE A 3 -2.62 -10.37 3.12
C ILE A 3 -3.79 -9.39 2.96
N GLU A 4 -5.03 -9.89 2.92
CA GLU A 4 -6.24 -9.07 2.80
C GLU A 4 -6.40 -8.05 3.93
N SER A 5 -6.03 -8.41 5.17
CA SER A 5 -6.13 -7.48 6.31
C SER A 5 -5.13 -6.35 6.20
N ILE A 6 -3.95 -6.62 5.64
CA ILE A 6 -2.88 -5.63 5.43
C ILE A 6 -3.26 -4.70 4.30
N VAL A 7 -3.83 -5.23 3.21
CA VAL A 7 -4.34 -4.43 2.10
C VAL A 7 -5.48 -3.53 2.58
N LYS A 8 -6.38 -4.03 3.43
CA LYS A 8 -7.43 -3.21 4.04
C LYS A 8 -6.84 -2.07 4.88
N GLN A 9 -5.84 -2.35 5.72
CA GLN A 9 -5.12 -1.31 6.47
C GLN A 9 -4.42 -0.30 5.56
N LEU A 10 -3.79 -0.74 4.46
CA LEU A 10 -3.22 0.16 3.46
C LEU A 10 -4.27 1.05 2.80
N ILE A 11 -5.55 0.67 2.75
CA ILE A 11 -6.60 1.51 2.17
C ILE A 11 -7.16 2.47 3.23
N THR A 12 -7.45 1.97 4.42
CA THR A 12 -8.15 2.73 5.48
C THR A 12 -7.23 3.58 6.34
N ASP A 13 -6.00 3.15 6.58
CA ASP A 13 -5.07 3.82 7.49
C ASP A 13 -4.02 4.62 6.69
N ARG A 14 -4.10 5.95 6.82
CA ARG A 14 -3.15 6.86 6.16
C ARG A 14 -1.77 6.82 6.82
N SER A 15 -1.71 6.73 8.15
CA SER A 15 -0.44 6.68 8.88
C SER A 15 0.32 5.40 8.55
N PHE A 16 -0.39 4.27 8.47
CA PHE A 16 0.18 3.00 8.06
C PHE A 16 0.72 3.07 6.62
N ARG A 17 -0.01 3.69 5.69
CA ARG A 17 0.50 3.92 4.32
C ARG A 17 1.77 4.75 4.29
N ASP A 18 1.84 5.83 5.06
CA ASP A 18 3.02 6.70 5.08
C ASP A 18 4.23 6.00 5.70
N GLU A 19 4.03 5.16 6.72
CA GLU A 19 5.08 4.30 7.28
C GLU A 19 5.56 3.26 6.25
N VAL A 20 4.62 2.55 5.60
CA VAL A 20 4.95 1.54 4.59
C VAL A 20 5.59 2.17 3.33
N ALA A 21 5.24 3.41 2.98
CA ALA A 21 5.87 4.12 1.87
C ALA A 21 7.32 4.52 2.15
N LYS A 22 7.65 4.82 3.43
CA LYS A 22 9.02 5.14 3.86
C LYS A 22 9.89 3.90 3.99
N ASP A 23 9.36 2.84 4.60
CA ASP A 23 10.10 1.59 4.81
C ASP A 23 9.18 0.36 4.74
N PRO A 24 8.88 -0.13 3.52
CA PRO A 24 7.98 -1.25 3.33
C PRO A 24 8.56 -2.57 3.85
N ASP A 25 9.87 -2.75 3.78
CA ASP A 25 10.53 -3.99 4.22
C ASP A 25 10.44 -4.16 5.74
N THR A 26 10.66 -3.09 6.51
CA THR A 26 10.53 -3.13 7.98
C THR A 26 9.07 -3.27 8.43
N VAL A 27 8.13 -2.54 7.82
CA VAL A 27 6.72 -2.58 8.24
C VAL A 27 6.05 -3.90 7.84
N LEU A 28 6.21 -4.34 6.59
CA LEU A 28 5.72 -5.65 6.12
C LEU A 28 6.52 -6.81 6.72
N GLY A 29 7.71 -6.51 7.25
CA GLY A 29 8.55 -7.34 8.10
C GLY A 29 7.84 -7.89 9.35
N ARG A 30 6.95 -7.07 9.93
CA ARG A 30 6.22 -7.37 11.18
C ARG A 30 5.05 -8.34 10.98
N PHE A 31 4.66 -8.58 9.74
CA PHE A 31 3.56 -9.48 9.40
C PHE A 31 4.09 -10.84 8.96
N GLU A 32 3.39 -11.91 9.35
CA GLU A 32 3.60 -13.28 8.89
C GLU A 32 3.11 -13.44 7.44
N LEU A 33 3.85 -12.84 6.51
CA LEU A 33 3.62 -12.96 5.08
C LEU A 33 4.56 -14.00 4.47
N SER A 34 4.07 -14.77 3.51
CA SER A 34 4.95 -15.57 2.67
C SER A 34 5.90 -14.67 1.88
N ALA A 35 7.05 -15.21 1.46
CA ALA A 35 8.02 -14.45 0.66
C ALA A 35 7.40 -13.88 -0.64
N ALA A 36 6.44 -14.59 -1.24
CA ALA A 36 5.71 -14.15 -2.42
C ALA A 36 4.77 -12.97 -2.10
N GLU A 37 3.98 -13.06 -1.03
CA GLU A 37 3.08 -12.00 -0.59
C GLU A 37 3.83 -10.73 -0.20
N ARG A 38 4.90 -10.88 0.58
CA ARG A 38 5.76 -9.75 0.97
C ARG A 38 6.33 -9.06 -0.27
N LYS A 39 6.84 -9.82 -1.25
CA LYS A 39 7.39 -9.24 -2.49
C LYS A 39 6.33 -8.47 -3.28
N SER A 40 5.12 -9.00 -3.39
CA SER A 40 4.01 -8.33 -4.07
C SER A 40 3.61 -7.03 -3.37
N LEU A 41 3.50 -7.04 -2.04
CA LEU A 41 3.15 -5.86 -1.25
C LEU A 41 4.25 -4.80 -1.28
N VAL A 42 5.52 -5.19 -1.10
CA VAL A 42 6.66 -4.26 -1.19
C VAL A 42 6.68 -3.60 -2.56
N ARG A 43 6.45 -4.36 -3.65
CA ARG A 43 6.37 -3.80 -5.00
C ARG A 43 5.23 -2.79 -5.15
N MET A 44 4.05 -3.13 -4.66
CA MET A 44 2.90 -2.21 -4.68
C MET A 44 3.20 -0.92 -3.90
N CYS A 45 3.82 -1.04 -2.73
CA CYS A 45 4.17 0.10 -1.88
C CYS A 45 5.24 1.00 -2.50
N ARG A 46 6.27 0.41 -3.12
CA ARG A 46 7.28 1.15 -3.87
C ARG A 46 6.69 1.85 -5.09
N ASN A 47 5.78 1.20 -5.82
CA ASN A 47 5.05 1.85 -6.91
C ASN A 47 4.18 3.01 -6.40
N MET A 48 3.49 2.85 -5.27
CA MET A 48 2.72 3.94 -4.66
C MET A 48 3.60 5.12 -4.26
N ALA A 49 4.77 4.87 -3.68
CA ALA A 49 5.73 5.92 -3.32
C ALA A 49 6.33 6.61 -4.56
N ALA A 50 6.68 5.86 -5.60
CA ALA A 50 7.25 6.38 -6.85
C ALA A 50 6.25 7.24 -7.65
N SER A 51 4.95 6.95 -7.57
CA SER A 51 3.88 7.73 -8.21
C SER A 51 3.52 9.04 -7.47
N GLY A 52 4.31 9.46 -6.47
CA GLY A 52 4.04 10.66 -5.67
C GLY A 52 3.17 10.41 -4.43
N GLY A 53 3.10 9.16 -3.97
CA GLY A 53 2.25 8.73 -2.86
C GLY A 53 0.77 8.63 -3.26
N PRO A 54 -0.06 7.87 -2.52
CA PRO A 54 -1.50 7.83 -2.78
C PRO A 54 -2.20 9.18 -2.54
N SER A 55 -1.49 10.24 -2.13
CA SER A 55 -1.97 11.63 -2.19
C SER A 55 -2.11 12.19 -3.60
N SER A 56 -1.51 11.55 -4.62
CA SER A 56 -1.73 11.88 -6.04
C SER A 56 -2.84 11.05 -6.70
N VAL A 57 -3.41 10.08 -6.00
CA VAL A 57 -4.74 9.55 -6.34
C VAL A 57 -5.72 10.49 -5.67
N PRO A 58 -6.32 11.47 -6.38
CA PRO A 58 -7.47 12.14 -5.83
C PRO A 58 -8.45 11.03 -5.45
N LEU A 59 -8.92 11.02 -4.20
CA LEU A 59 -10.25 10.51 -3.88
C LEU A 59 -11.19 11.38 -4.70
N ARG A 60 -11.29 11.09 -5.99
CA ARG A 60 -12.03 11.88 -6.96
C ARG A 60 -13.48 11.59 -6.64
N SER A 61 -14.07 12.44 -5.81
CA SER A 61 -15.51 12.57 -5.66
C SER A 61 -16.22 12.95 -6.97
N GLU A 62 -15.52 13.04 -8.11
CA GLU A 62 -16.11 13.45 -9.39
C GLU A 62 -15.57 12.65 -10.59
N GLY A 63 -16.11 11.45 -10.85
CA GLY A 63 -16.12 10.83 -12.19
C GLY A 63 -14.82 10.19 -12.69
N LEU A 64 -14.71 8.87 -12.57
CA LEU A 64 -13.67 8.07 -13.25
C LEU A 64 -14.24 7.38 -14.48
N VAL A 65 -13.85 7.87 -15.66
CA VAL A 65 -13.93 7.16 -16.95
C VAL A 65 -12.70 6.26 -17.06
N TRP A 66 -12.92 4.98 -17.34
CA TRP A 66 -11.88 4.01 -17.66
C TRP A 66 -11.62 4.05 -19.17
N TYR A 67 -10.35 4.14 -19.59
CA TYR A 67 -9.89 3.82 -20.93
C TYR A 67 -8.98 2.60 -20.85
#